data_AF-A0A831R9B4-F1
#
_entry.id   AF-A0A831R9B4-F1
#
_cell.length_a   1.000
_cell.length_b   1.000
_cell.length_c   1.000
_cell.angle_alpha   90.00
_cell.angle_beta   90.00
_cell.angle_gamma   90.00
#
_symmetry.space_group_name_H-M   'P 1'
#
loop_
_entity.id
_entity.type
_entity.pdbx_description
1 polymer ?
#
loop_
_entity_poly.entity_id
_entity_poly.type
_entity_poly.pdbx_seq_one_letter_code
_entity_poly.pdbx_strand_id
1 'polypeptide(L)'
;MKERLLAYLPNRMRYTRIPKESVGVLPFMLISFELGISIVFGYIAARFFAGSSSKTQGRAPSLIFPVGKYTIHMHHWLIFLGALVITLLANLLFTTPPIFYGFLVGAIVTAGYFFAYSLGAAQIKKQEYLIPRVSIFGKYSIPIHHWLIFFGMLAVTAVFTLFFTAPSIFYGFLGGVIAQGIFVYEDWPRIVSRKN
;
A
#
# COMPACT_ATOMS: atom_id res chain seq x y z
N MET A 1 48.17 -30.62 -5.95
CA MET A 1 48.57 -29.23 -6.34
C MET A 1 47.38 -28.31 -6.60
N LYS A 2 46.29 -28.78 -7.23
CA LYS A 2 45.07 -27.96 -7.47
C LYS A 2 44.39 -27.41 -6.21
N GLU A 3 44.42 -28.12 -5.08
CA GLU A 3 43.73 -27.65 -3.85
C GLU A 3 44.43 -26.49 -3.14
N ARG A 4 45.76 -26.35 -3.27
CA ARG A 4 46.49 -25.21 -2.70
C ARG A 4 46.33 -23.93 -3.51
N LEU A 5 45.95 -24.04 -4.78
CA LEU A 5 45.70 -22.89 -5.65
C LEU A 5 44.34 -22.23 -5.38
N LEU A 6 43.35 -22.98 -4.86
CA LEU A 6 42.04 -22.42 -4.52
C LEU A 6 42.06 -21.55 -3.25
N ALA A 7 43.06 -21.71 -2.39
CA ALA A 7 43.25 -20.88 -1.19
C ALA A 7 43.83 -19.48 -1.48
N TYR A 8 44.36 -19.25 -2.68
CA TYR A 8 44.95 -17.98 -3.11
C TYR A 8 44.08 -17.19 -4.09
N LEU A 9 42.92 -17.72 -4.46
CA LEU A 9 41.96 -16.95 -5.23
C LEU A 9 41.26 -15.97 -4.28
N PRO A 10 41.45 -14.65 -4.46
CA PRO A 10 40.67 -13.69 -3.69
C PRO A 10 39.19 -13.99 -3.95
N ASN A 11 38.39 -14.01 -2.89
CA ASN A 11 36.91 -14.09 -2.90
C ASN A 11 36.24 -12.92 -3.69
N ARG A 12 37.01 -12.21 -4.51
CA ARG A 12 36.66 -11.07 -5.37
C ARG A 12 36.46 -11.43 -6.83
N MET A 13 36.49 -12.70 -7.24
CA MET A 13 35.72 -13.08 -8.44
C MET A 13 34.23 -13.07 -8.09
N ARG A 14 33.76 -11.87 -7.73
CA ARG A 14 32.37 -11.47 -7.80
C ARG A 14 31.96 -11.84 -9.21
N TYR A 15 31.13 -12.86 -9.34
CA TYR A 15 30.12 -12.87 -10.38
C TYR A 15 29.72 -11.41 -10.58
N THR A 16 29.87 -10.92 -11.80
CA THR A 16 29.10 -9.77 -12.26
C THR A 16 27.65 -10.18 -12.05
N ARG A 17 27.15 -10.04 -10.81
CA ARG A 17 25.76 -10.15 -10.46
C ARG A 17 25.17 -9.12 -11.39
N ILE A 18 24.53 -9.58 -12.46
CA ILE A 18 23.43 -8.84 -13.05
C ILE A 18 22.69 -8.30 -11.83
N PRO A 19 22.57 -6.98 -11.66
CA PRO A 19 21.94 -6.43 -10.48
C PRO A 19 20.64 -7.22 -10.31
N LYS A 20 20.48 -7.94 -9.20
CA LYS A 20 19.31 -8.81 -8.98
C LYS A 20 18.03 -7.98 -9.19
N GLU A 21 18.16 -6.69 -8.97
CA GLU A 21 17.22 -5.62 -9.23
C GLU A 21 16.76 -5.53 -10.70
N SER A 22 17.63 -5.69 -11.70
CA SER A 22 17.25 -5.58 -13.12
C SER A 22 16.54 -6.81 -13.66
N VAL A 23 16.89 -8.01 -13.17
CA VAL A 23 16.23 -9.27 -13.55
C VAL A 23 14.81 -9.32 -13.01
N GLY A 24 14.58 -8.75 -11.83
CA GLY A 24 13.28 -8.72 -11.19
C GLY A 24 12.28 -7.78 -11.87
N VAL A 25 12.69 -6.56 -12.28
CA VAL A 25 11.75 -5.49 -12.69
C VAL A 25 11.36 -5.58 -14.17
N LEU A 26 12.28 -5.98 -15.06
CA LEU A 26 12.07 -5.96 -16.50
C LEU A 26 10.86 -6.79 -16.98
N PRO A 27 10.63 -8.02 -16.50
CA PRO A 27 9.46 -8.80 -16.91
C PRO A 27 8.13 -8.13 -16.55
N PHE A 28 8.06 -7.40 -15.43
CA PHE A 28 6.82 -6.73 -15.00
C PHE A 28 6.54 -5.45 -15.77
N MET A 29 7.57 -4.73 -16.22
CA MET A 29 7.39 -3.60 -17.13
C MET A 29 6.77 -4.02 -18.47
N LEU A 30 6.96 -5.27 -18.91
CA LEU A 30 6.32 -5.82 -20.11
C LEU A 30 4.84 -6.17 -19.90
N ILE A 31 4.43 -6.46 -18.66
CA ILE A 31 3.04 -6.74 -18.29
C ILE A 31 2.25 -5.43 -18.17
N SER A 32 2.80 -4.44 -17.48
CA SER A 32 2.23 -3.10 -17.34
C SER A 32 3.32 -2.10 -16.96
N PHE A 33 3.35 -0.97 -17.66
CA PHE A 33 4.28 0.11 -17.36
C PHE A 33 4.05 0.66 -15.95
N GLU A 34 2.79 0.83 -15.55
CA GLU A 34 2.41 1.30 -14.22
C GLU A 34 2.85 0.33 -13.12
N LEU A 35 2.66 -0.98 -13.35
CA LEU A 35 3.11 -2.03 -12.44
C LEU A 35 4.63 -1.96 -12.26
N GLY A 36 5.37 -1.90 -13.37
CA GLY A 36 6.83 -1.83 -13.35
C GLY A 36 7.39 -0.59 -12.64
N ILE A 37 6.84 0.59 -12.92
CA ILE A 37 7.22 1.83 -12.22
C ILE A 37 6.89 1.73 -10.74
N SER A 38 5.72 1.19 -10.39
CA SER A 38 5.32 1.10 -8.99
C SER A 38 6.20 0.13 -8.19
N ILE A 39 6.66 -0.97 -8.80
CA ILE A 39 7.69 -1.86 -8.20
C ILE A 39 8.95 -1.08 -7.89
N VAL A 40 9.42 -0.24 -8.82
CA VAL A 40 10.62 0.59 -8.58
C VAL A 40 10.40 1.55 -7.41
N PHE A 41 9.26 2.24 -7.36
CA PHE A 41 8.94 3.13 -6.24
C PHE A 41 8.83 2.40 -4.91
N GLY A 42 8.17 1.24 -4.87
CA GLY A 42 8.08 0.40 -3.67
C GLY A 42 9.46 -0.05 -3.18
N TYR A 43 10.34 -0.44 -4.09
CA TYR A 43 11.70 -0.83 -3.77
C TYR A 43 12.51 0.34 -3.19
N ILE A 44 12.47 1.51 -3.83
CA ILE A 44 13.17 2.72 -3.37
C ILE A 44 12.65 3.15 -2.00
N ALA A 45 11.32 3.16 -1.82
CA ALA A 45 10.69 3.50 -0.55
C ALA A 45 11.15 2.54 0.56
N ALA A 46 11.08 1.23 0.34
CA ALA A 46 11.59 0.25 1.29
C ALA A 46 13.07 0.50 1.61
N ARG A 47 13.91 0.68 0.59
CA ARG A 47 15.34 0.96 0.75
C ARG A 47 15.62 2.23 1.55
N PHE A 48 14.80 3.26 1.42
CA PHE A 48 14.91 4.50 2.18
C PHE A 48 14.65 4.28 3.69
N PHE A 49 13.77 3.35 4.06
CA PHE A 49 13.51 3.03 5.47
C PHE A 49 14.41 1.91 6.02
N ALA A 50 14.99 1.10 5.15
CA ALA A 50 15.77 -0.08 5.52
C ALA A 50 17.18 0.26 6.05
N GLY A 51 17.72 -0.64 6.88
CA GLY A 51 19.13 -0.59 7.30
C GLY A 51 20.08 -0.92 6.16
N SER A 52 21.33 -0.47 6.27
CA SER A 52 22.38 -0.74 5.27
C SER A 52 22.69 -2.23 5.10
N SER A 53 22.49 -3.06 6.14
CA SER A 53 22.68 -4.51 6.17
C SER A 53 21.72 -5.18 7.16
N SER A 54 21.67 -6.51 7.18
CA SER A 54 20.74 -7.30 8.01
C SER A 54 20.88 -7.09 9.52
N LYS A 55 22.02 -6.58 9.97
CA LYS A 55 22.31 -6.34 11.39
C LYS A 55 22.24 -4.86 11.77
N THR A 56 22.00 -3.97 10.81
CA THR A 56 21.88 -2.54 11.08
C THR A 56 20.42 -2.14 11.13
N GLN A 57 20.05 -1.41 12.17
CA GLN A 57 18.71 -0.87 12.31
C GLN A 57 18.49 0.19 11.22
N GLY A 58 17.35 0.08 10.52
CA GLY A 58 16.89 1.10 9.59
C GLY A 58 16.25 2.29 10.30
N ARG A 59 15.58 3.15 9.54
CA ARG A 59 14.73 4.22 10.09
C ARG A 59 13.48 3.67 10.74
N ALA A 60 12.97 2.55 10.23
CA ALA A 60 11.88 1.80 10.85
C ALA A 60 12.47 0.71 11.77
N PRO A 61 12.06 0.64 13.06
CA PRO A 61 12.51 -0.42 13.95
C PRO A 61 11.97 -1.78 13.48
N SER A 62 12.77 -2.83 13.66
CA SER A 62 12.34 -4.19 13.38
C SER A 62 11.37 -4.71 14.44
N LEU A 63 10.44 -5.55 14.02
CA LEU A 63 9.49 -6.22 14.90
C LEU A 63 10.10 -7.56 15.33
N ILE A 64 10.51 -7.64 16.60
CA ILE A 64 11.15 -8.84 17.17
C ILE A 64 10.33 -9.32 18.37
N PHE A 65 9.88 -10.57 18.31
CA PHE A 65 9.08 -11.20 19.37
C PHE A 65 9.85 -12.34 20.04
N PRO A 66 10.09 -12.28 21.36
CA PRO A 66 10.66 -13.42 22.07
C PRO A 66 9.59 -14.50 22.28
N VAL A 67 9.89 -15.75 21.88
CA VAL A 67 9.03 -16.92 22.08
C VAL A 67 9.85 -18.04 22.73
N GLY A 68 9.82 -18.10 24.06
CA GLY A 68 10.63 -19.05 24.83
C GLY A 68 12.14 -18.87 24.57
N LYS A 69 12.79 -19.93 24.10
CA LYS A 69 14.22 -19.96 23.72
C LYS A 69 14.50 -19.40 22.32
N TYR A 70 13.48 -18.90 21.63
CA TYR A 70 13.56 -18.38 20.27
C TYR A 70 13.21 -16.89 20.21
N THR A 71 13.65 -16.24 19.16
CA THR A 71 13.28 -14.89 18.75
C THR A 71 12.77 -14.95 17.32
N ILE A 72 11.57 -14.41 17.13
CA ILE A 72 10.93 -14.28 15.81
C ILE A 72 11.22 -12.87 15.33
N HIS A 73 11.98 -12.74 14.25
CA HIS A 73 12.23 -11.48 13.58
C HIS A 73 11.26 -11.36 12.39
N MET A 74 10.25 -10.51 12.53
CA MET A 74 9.31 -10.25 11.45
C MET A 74 9.96 -9.35 10.41
N HIS A 75 10.34 -9.96 9.30
CA HIS A 75 10.81 -9.22 8.13
C HIS A 75 9.64 -8.47 7.49
N HIS A 76 9.88 -7.23 7.08
CA HIS A 76 8.87 -6.42 6.40
C HIS A 76 8.34 -7.14 5.15
N TRP A 77 9.18 -7.82 4.35
CA TRP A 77 8.71 -8.54 3.17
C TRP A 77 7.59 -9.53 3.49
N LEU A 78 7.62 -10.19 4.66
CA LEU A 78 6.60 -11.15 5.07
C LEU A 78 5.27 -10.44 5.42
N ILE A 79 5.35 -9.30 6.09
CA ILE A 79 4.17 -8.47 6.44
C ILE A 79 3.52 -7.94 5.16
N PHE A 80 4.33 -7.37 4.25
CA PHE A 80 3.84 -6.82 2.98
C PHE A 80 3.36 -7.92 2.02
N LEU A 81 3.91 -9.14 2.10
CA LEU A 81 3.37 -10.31 1.40
C LEU A 81 1.98 -10.68 1.92
N GLY A 82 1.79 -10.71 3.24
CA GLY A 82 0.48 -10.92 3.85
C GLY A 82 -0.54 -9.86 3.40
N ALA A 83 -0.15 -8.58 3.39
CA ALA A 83 -0.98 -7.50 2.88
C ALA A 83 -1.32 -7.67 1.39
N LEU A 84 -0.36 -8.08 0.56
CA LEU A 84 -0.57 -8.36 -0.86
C LEU A 84 -1.60 -9.49 -1.05
N VAL A 85 -1.47 -10.60 -0.32
CA VAL A 85 -2.42 -11.72 -0.41
C VAL A 85 -3.82 -11.31 0.05
N ILE A 86 -3.93 -10.62 1.18
CA ILE A 86 -5.22 -10.14 1.70
C ILE A 86 -5.89 -9.20 0.70
N THR A 87 -5.13 -8.26 0.10
CA THR A 87 -5.69 -7.31 -0.87
C THR A 87 -6.03 -7.95 -2.21
N LEU A 88 -5.28 -8.96 -2.67
CA LEU A 88 -5.64 -9.77 -3.83
C LEU A 88 -6.92 -10.57 -3.59
N LEU A 89 -7.05 -11.21 -2.43
CA LEU A 89 -8.28 -11.93 -2.05
C LEU A 89 -9.45 -10.98 -1.90
N ALA A 90 -9.27 -9.82 -1.27
CA ALA A 90 -10.31 -8.81 -1.17
C ALA A 90 -10.72 -8.29 -2.56
N ASN A 91 -9.76 -8.04 -3.46
CA ASN A 91 -10.08 -7.66 -4.83
C ASN A 91 -10.88 -8.76 -5.54
N LEU A 92 -10.46 -10.02 -5.45
CA LEU A 92 -11.16 -11.17 -6.01
C LEU A 92 -12.57 -11.39 -5.40
N LEU A 93 -12.76 -11.09 -4.12
CA LEU A 93 -14.04 -11.31 -3.46
C LEU A 93 -15.02 -10.15 -3.64
N PHE A 94 -14.50 -8.91 -3.71
CA PHE A 94 -15.34 -7.71 -3.67
C PHE A 94 -15.45 -7.00 -5.03
N THR A 95 -14.43 -7.00 -5.89
CA THR A 95 -14.49 -6.24 -7.16
C THR A 95 -15.07 -7.03 -8.33
N THR A 96 -15.18 -8.35 -8.23
CA THR A 96 -15.48 -9.22 -9.39
C THR A 96 -16.97 -9.41 -9.72
N PRO A 97 -17.95 -8.92 -8.93
CA PRO A 97 -19.25 -8.57 -9.49
C PRO A 97 -19.38 -7.05 -9.58
N PRO A 98 -19.01 -6.41 -10.72
CA PRO A 98 -19.20 -4.98 -10.97
C PRO A 98 -20.65 -4.50 -10.71
N ILE A 99 -21.62 -5.40 -10.89
CA ILE A 99 -23.04 -5.17 -10.62
C ILE A 99 -23.30 -4.88 -9.13
N PHE A 100 -22.56 -5.51 -8.22
CA PHE A 100 -22.78 -5.40 -6.78
C PHE A 100 -22.29 -4.05 -6.23
N TYR A 101 -21.16 -3.53 -6.72
CA TYR A 101 -20.65 -2.21 -6.33
C TYR A 101 -21.50 -1.08 -6.89
N GLY A 102 -21.91 -1.16 -8.16
CA GLY A 102 -22.83 -0.19 -8.74
C GLY A 102 -24.17 -0.15 -7.99
N PHE A 103 -24.69 -1.32 -7.63
CA PHE A 103 -25.93 -1.43 -6.85
C PHE A 103 -25.77 -0.90 -5.42
N LEU A 104 -24.70 -1.25 -4.71
CA LEU A 104 -24.48 -0.82 -3.33
C LEU A 104 -24.23 0.69 -3.23
N VAL A 105 -23.40 1.26 -4.11
CA VAL A 105 -23.17 2.71 -4.17
C VAL A 105 -24.47 3.43 -4.55
N GLY A 106 -25.21 2.92 -5.54
CA GLY A 106 -26.52 3.44 -5.91
C GLY A 106 -27.51 3.43 -4.74
N ALA A 107 -27.56 2.33 -3.99
CA ALA A 107 -28.42 2.19 -2.82
C ALA A 107 -28.03 3.14 -1.68
N ILE A 108 -26.74 3.30 -1.38
CA ILE A 108 -26.25 4.21 -0.34
C ILE A 108 -26.54 5.67 -0.71
N VAL A 109 -26.27 6.07 -1.95
CA VAL A 109 -26.56 7.43 -2.43
C VAL A 109 -28.06 7.73 -2.39
N THR A 110 -28.87 6.78 -2.84
CA THR A 110 -30.34 6.90 -2.85
C THR A 110 -30.89 6.97 -1.42
N ALA A 111 -30.43 6.10 -0.52
CA ALA A 111 -30.82 6.13 0.89
C ALA A 111 -30.38 7.42 1.59
N GLY A 112 -29.15 7.89 1.32
CA GLY A 112 -28.64 9.16 1.84
C GLY A 112 -29.46 10.36 1.34
N TYR A 113 -29.85 10.37 0.07
CA TYR A 113 -30.75 11.37 -0.50
C TYR A 113 -32.12 11.37 0.19
N PHE A 114 -32.76 10.21 0.32
CA PHE A 114 -34.06 10.11 0.99
C PHE A 114 -33.99 10.45 2.48
N PHE A 115 -32.92 10.06 3.16
CA PHE A 115 -32.69 10.40 4.56
C PHE A 115 -32.52 11.92 4.74
N ALA A 116 -31.66 12.56 3.92
CA ALA A 116 -31.49 14.01 3.93
C ALA A 116 -32.79 14.75 3.56
N TYR A 117 -33.55 14.24 2.59
CA TYR A 117 -34.86 14.77 2.24
C TYR A 117 -35.85 14.65 3.40
N SER A 118 -35.87 13.51 4.10
CA SER A 118 -36.75 13.29 5.25
C SER A 118 -36.41 14.17 6.45
N LEU A 119 -35.12 14.39 6.72
CA LEU A 119 -34.65 15.29 7.78
C LEU A 119 -34.84 16.77 7.40
N GLY A 120 -34.59 17.13 6.15
CA GLY A 120 -34.83 18.47 5.62
C GLY A 120 -36.31 18.83 5.63
N ALA A 121 -37.18 17.91 5.20
CA ALA A 121 -38.63 18.06 5.29
C ALA A 121 -39.11 18.21 6.75
N ALA A 122 -38.43 17.58 7.70
CA ALA A 122 -38.73 17.70 9.13
C ALA A 122 -38.23 19.01 9.77
N GLN A 123 -37.13 19.62 9.27
CA GLN A 123 -36.51 20.81 9.89
C GLN A 123 -36.80 22.16 9.21
N ILE A 124 -37.31 22.19 7.97
CA ILE A 124 -37.61 23.45 7.25
C ILE A 124 -38.65 24.33 7.97
N LYS A 125 -39.39 23.81 8.96
CA LYS A 125 -40.34 24.62 9.73
C LYS A 125 -39.75 25.44 10.90
N LYS A 126 -38.45 25.34 11.25
CA LYS A 126 -37.97 25.97 12.50
C LYS A 126 -36.57 26.61 12.53
N GLN A 127 -35.74 26.52 11.49
CA GLN A 127 -34.32 26.88 11.66
C GLN A 127 -33.66 27.50 10.42
N GLU A 128 -34.04 28.74 10.10
CA GLU A 128 -33.46 29.50 8.98
C GLU A 128 -32.15 30.24 9.34
N TYR A 129 -31.71 30.27 10.61
CA TYR A 129 -30.76 31.28 11.08
C TYR A 129 -29.34 30.84 11.51
N LEU A 130 -28.98 29.56 11.49
CA LEU A 130 -27.71 29.11 12.12
C LEU A 130 -26.70 28.38 11.21
N ILE A 131 -26.94 28.29 9.90
CA ILE A 131 -26.00 27.62 9.00
C ILE A 131 -24.96 28.63 8.48
N PRO A 132 -23.66 28.44 8.73
CA PRO A 132 -22.62 29.35 8.23
C PRO A 132 -22.62 29.36 6.70
N ARG A 133 -22.72 30.56 6.13
CA ARG A 133 -22.75 30.83 4.69
C ARG A 133 -21.53 31.67 4.31
N VAL A 134 -20.85 31.29 3.24
CA VAL A 134 -19.84 32.15 2.61
C VAL A 134 -20.53 32.92 1.48
N SER A 135 -20.40 34.24 1.50
CA SER A 135 -20.90 35.12 0.45
C SER A 135 -19.87 35.21 -0.67
N ILE A 136 -20.28 34.86 -1.88
CA ILE A 136 -19.45 35.01 -3.07
C ILE A 136 -20.02 36.21 -3.84
N PHE A 137 -19.19 37.25 -4.02
CA PHE A 137 -19.53 38.51 -4.68
C PHE A 137 -20.75 39.26 -4.09
N GLY A 138 -21.07 39.08 -2.80
CA GLY A 138 -22.13 39.83 -2.12
C GLY A 138 -23.56 39.47 -2.51
N LYS A 139 -23.77 38.66 -3.56
CA LYS A 139 -25.09 38.40 -4.15
C LYS A 139 -25.56 36.96 -4.01
N TYR A 140 -24.64 36.01 -3.88
CA TYR A 140 -24.95 34.58 -3.75
C TYR A 140 -24.31 34.01 -2.51
N SER A 141 -25.08 33.27 -1.72
CA SER A 141 -24.62 32.60 -0.50
C SER A 141 -24.76 31.10 -0.65
N ILE A 142 -23.64 30.39 -0.59
CA ILE A 142 -23.60 28.93 -0.78
C ILE A 142 -23.39 28.26 0.59
N PRO A 143 -24.24 27.30 0.97
CA PRO A 143 -24.05 26.54 2.20
C PRO A 143 -22.83 25.59 2.07
N ILE A 144 -21.84 25.78 2.94
CA ILE A 144 -20.51 25.15 2.85
C ILE A 144 -20.56 23.62 3.13
N HIS A 145 -21.55 23.16 3.89
CA HIS A 145 -21.62 21.78 4.35
C HIS A 145 -21.74 20.75 3.22
N HIS A 146 -22.43 21.06 2.12
CA HIS A 146 -22.53 20.16 0.98
C HIS A 146 -21.20 20.02 0.23
N TRP A 147 -20.39 21.08 0.14
CA TRP A 147 -19.07 21.02 -0.49
C TRP A 147 -18.09 20.21 0.35
N LEU A 148 -18.12 20.36 1.68
CA LEU A 148 -17.29 19.56 2.57
C LEU A 148 -17.65 18.07 2.50
N ILE A 149 -18.95 17.75 2.46
CA ILE A 149 -19.43 16.37 2.29
C ILE A 149 -19.03 15.83 0.90
N PHE A 150 -19.20 16.62 -0.16
CA PHE A 150 -18.84 16.24 -1.52
C PHE A 150 -17.33 15.97 -1.68
N PHE A 151 -16.47 16.88 -1.21
CA PHE A 151 -15.02 16.69 -1.26
C PHE A 151 -14.56 15.55 -0.33
N GLY A 152 -15.18 15.37 0.82
CA GLY A 152 -14.93 14.23 1.70
C GLY A 152 -15.28 12.90 1.02
N MET A 153 -16.46 12.80 0.40
CA MET A 153 -16.87 11.63 -0.37
C MET A 153 -15.96 11.40 -1.59
N LEU A 154 -15.54 12.46 -2.29
CA LEU A 154 -14.61 12.37 -3.41
C LEU A 154 -13.24 11.87 -2.97
N ALA A 155 -12.73 12.31 -1.82
CA ALA A 155 -11.47 11.85 -1.26
C ALA A 155 -11.54 10.38 -0.83
N VAL A 156 -12.61 9.98 -0.12
CA VAL A 156 -12.83 8.57 0.25
C VAL A 156 -12.96 7.72 -1.01
N THR A 157 -13.73 8.17 -2.01
CA THR A 157 -13.88 7.47 -3.29
C THR A 157 -12.54 7.40 -4.02
N ALA A 158 -11.73 8.45 -4.07
CA ALA A 158 -10.42 8.44 -4.72
C ALA A 158 -9.45 7.48 -4.02
N VAL A 159 -9.45 7.45 -2.68
CA VAL A 159 -8.68 6.49 -1.88
C VAL A 159 -9.14 5.07 -2.19
N PHE A 160 -10.44 4.82 -2.15
CA PHE A 160 -11.02 3.51 -2.49
C PHE A 160 -10.69 3.11 -3.93
N THR A 161 -10.81 4.04 -4.87
CA THR A 161 -10.51 3.82 -6.28
C THR A 161 -9.03 3.53 -6.50
N LEU A 162 -8.10 4.17 -5.77
CA LEU A 162 -6.68 3.85 -5.80
C LEU A 162 -6.39 2.43 -5.30
N PHE A 163 -7.05 2.00 -4.22
CA PHE A 163 -6.87 0.66 -3.66
C PHE A 163 -7.53 -0.46 -4.49
N PHE A 164 -8.66 -0.18 -5.15
CA PHE A 164 -9.46 -1.20 -5.84
C PHE A 164 -9.42 -1.14 -7.37
N THR A 165 -9.15 0.03 -7.96
CA THR A 165 -9.25 0.29 -9.42
C THR A 165 -7.91 0.55 -10.08
N ALA A 166 -6.87 0.88 -9.31
CA ALA A 166 -5.47 0.84 -9.76
C ALA A 166 -4.68 -0.31 -9.08
N PRO A 167 -5.18 -1.56 -9.11
CA PRO A 167 -4.56 -2.68 -8.42
C PRO A 167 -3.12 -2.90 -8.87
N SER A 168 -2.80 -2.64 -10.14
CA SER A 168 -1.44 -2.73 -10.68
C SER A 168 -0.46 -1.81 -9.97
N ILE A 169 -0.83 -0.56 -9.69
CA ILE A 169 0.02 0.37 -8.94
C ILE A 169 0.21 -0.13 -7.51
N PHE A 170 -0.87 -0.47 -6.82
CA PHE A 170 -0.77 -0.91 -5.44
C PHE A 170 0.03 -2.22 -5.29
N TYR A 171 -0.27 -3.23 -6.10
CA TYR A 171 0.45 -4.51 -6.11
C TYR A 171 1.89 -4.35 -6.55
N GLY A 172 2.16 -3.45 -7.50
CA GLY A 172 3.52 -3.12 -7.89
C GLY A 172 4.30 -2.56 -6.71
N PHE A 173 3.74 -1.59 -5.98
CA PHE A 173 4.39 -1.00 -4.81
C PHE A 173 4.69 -2.04 -3.74
N LEU A 174 3.71 -2.86 -3.36
CA LEU A 174 3.89 -3.95 -2.41
C LEU A 174 4.95 -4.94 -2.89
N GLY A 175 4.92 -5.31 -4.17
CA GLY A 175 5.91 -6.17 -4.81
C GLY A 175 7.32 -5.59 -4.74
N GLY A 176 7.48 -4.28 -4.95
CA GLY A 176 8.74 -3.56 -4.78
C GLY A 176 9.29 -3.64 -3.36
N VAL A 177 8.42 -3.45 -2.36
CA VAL A 177 8.80 -3.57 -0.94
C VAL A 177 9.24 -5.00 -0.60
N ILE A 178 8.50 -6.00 -1.07
CA ILE A 178 8.84 -7.42 -0.89
C ILE A 178 10.18 -7.75 -1.56
N ALA A 179 10.37 -7.31 -2.81
CA ALA A 179 11.59 -7.55 -3.58
C ALA A 179 12.82 -6.95 -2.89
N GLN A 180 12.69 -5.75 -2.31
CA GLN A 180 13.77 -5.14 -1.53
C GLN A 180 14.20 -6.02 -0.36
N GLY A 181 13.24 -6.54 0.40
CA GLY A 181 13.51 -7.42 1.52
C GLY A 181 14.24 -8.70 1.13
N ILE A 182 13.83 -9.33 0.02
CA ILE A 182 14.41 -10.60 -0.46
C ILE A 182 15.79 -10.40 -1.12
N PHE A 183 15.97 -9.33 -1.90
CA PHE A 183 17.20 -9.16 -2.68
C PHE A 183 18.34 -8.50 -1.91
N VAL A 184 18.04 -7.65 -0.92
CA VAL A 184 19.05 -6.91 -0.16
C VAL A 184 19.55 -7.68 1.06
N TYR A 185 18.66 -8.40 1.76
CA TYR A 185 18.99 -9.01 3.04
C TYR A 185 19.30 -10.49 2.89
N GLU A 186 20.49 -10.92 3.32
CA GLU A 186 20.90 -12.33 3.22
C GLU A 186 20.17 -13.24 4.22
N ASP A 187 19.65 -12.67 5.30
CA ASP A 187 18.89 -13.37 6.34
C ASP A 187 17.39 -13.40 6.06
N TRP A 188 16.94 -13.02 4.86
CA TRP A 188 15.52 -13.08 4.48
C TRP A 188 14.84 -14.45 4.75
N PRO A 189 15.51 -15.62 4.62
CA PRO A 189 14.89 -16.90 4.96
C PRO A 189 14.84 -17.17 6.47
N ARG A 190 15.63 -16.44 7.27
CA ARG A 190 15.81 -16.68 8.69
C ARG A 190 14.85 -15.79 9.48
N ILE A 191 13.63 -16.28 9.65
CA ILE A 191 12.56 -15.64 10.43
C ILE A 191 12.71 -15.97 11.93
N VAL A 192 13.18 -17.18 12.25
CA VAL A 192 13.33 -17.66 13.62
C VAL A 192 14.81 -17.86 13.93
N SER A 193 15.27 -17.29 15.04
CA SER A 193 16.60 -17.51 15.60
C SER A 193 16.51 -17.99 17.04
N ARG A 194 17.49 -18.76 17.49
CA ARG A 194 17.59 -19.18 18.89
C ARG A 194 18.26 -18.06 19.69
N LYS A 195 17.75 -17.78 20.89
CA LYS A 195 18.44 -16.92 21.85
C LYS A 195 19.72 -17.62 22.28
N ASN A 196 20.85 -16.95 22.05
CA ASN A 196 22.13 -17.36 22.64
C ASN A 196 22.09 -17.13 24.15
#